data_AF-A0A6S7GAH1-F1
#
_entry.id   AF-A0A6S7GAH1-F1
#
_cell.length_a   1.000
_cell.length_b   1.000
_cell.length_c   1.000
_cell.angle_alpha   90.00
_cell.angle_beta   90.00
_cell.angle_gamma   90.00
#
_symmetry.space_group_name_H-M   'P 1'
#
loop_
_entity.id
_entity.type
_entity.pdbx_description
1 polymer ?
#
loop_
_entity_poly.entity_id
_entity_poly.type
_entity_poly.pdbx_seq_one_letter_code
_entity_poly.pdbx_strand_id
1 'polypeptide(L)'
;MSYALGENVCNKICLNKKKNQKEGGHDPKATFIYKDETSDGFSSWNKGPERFNMHQLSDYHRQCKTNELLKEKEKIPQLLSDEECRNNKLRQEGLEAHFGTLKTLLRQGLAIRRQEDKEGNVYQFNKDKSQHIPGLKLLMKENRFLSHSLLAEQQEMLVLEARRALNMELQCAKYYVIIVDEATDISKSEHMSL
;
A
#
# COMPACT_ATOMS: atom_id res chain seq x y z
N MET A 1 -15.69 -34.04 1.27
CA MET A 1 -16.76 -34.05 0.26
C MET A 1 -16.80 -32.68 -0.40
N SER A 2 -16.21 -32.58 -1.57
CA SER A 2 -15.87 -31.32 -2.25
C SER A 2 -16.75 -31.10 -3.47
N TYR A 3 -17.91 -30.43 -3.36
CA TYR A 3 -18.65 -29.90 -4.52
C TYR A 3 -19.61 -28.78 -4.09
N ALA A 4 -19.13 -27.53 -4.01
CA ALA A 4 -20.01 -26.35 -3.85
C ALA A 4 -19.40 -25.01 -4.32
N LEU A 5 -18.11 -24.96 -4.69
CA LEU A 5 -17.42 -23.71 -5.05
C LEU A 5 -17.44 -23.39 -6.56
N GLY A 6 -17.93 -24.29 -7.42
CA GLY A 6 -17.91 -24.13 -8.87
C GLY A 6 -19.07 -23.32 -9.48
N GLU A 7 -20.25 -23.35 -8.86
CA GLU A 7 -21.46 -22.77 -9.46
C GLU A 7 -21.52 -21.23 -9.32
N ASN A 8 -21.02 -20.68 -8.22
CA ASN A 8 -21.06 -19.24 -7.94
C ASN A 8 -20.09 -18.41 -8.80
N VAL A 9 -19.04 -19.03 -9.35
CA VAL A 9 -18.06 -18.34 -10.21
C VAL A 9 -18.62 -18.16 -11.63
N CYS A 10 -19.43 -19.12 -12.09
CA CYS A 10 -19.97 -19.14 -13.45
C CYS A 10 -20.94 -17.96 -13.72
N ASN A 11 -21.77 -17.62 -12.73
CA ASN A 11 -22.72 -16.50 -12.85
C ASN A 11 -22.02 -15.13 -12.93
N LYS A 12 -20.92 -14.92 -12.21
CA LYS A 12 -20.17 -13.65 -12.23
C LYS A 12 -19.44 -13.38 -13.55
N ILE A 13 -18.93 -14.43 -14.20
CA ILE A 13 -18.20 -14.29 -15.48
C ILE A 13 -19.14 -13.88 -16.63
N CYS A 14 -20.36 -14.43 -16.64
CA CYS A 14 -21.38 -14.12 -17.64
C CYS A 14 -21.91 -12.68 -17.52
N LEU A 15 -21.96 -12.13 -16.30
CA LEU A 15 -22.40 -10.76 -16.01
C LEU A 15 -21.35 -9.69 -16.39
N ASN A 16 -20.06 -9.95 -16.17
CA ASN A 16 -19.01 -8.94 -16.39
C ASN A 16 -18.64 -8.70 -17.87
N LYS A 17 -18.83 -9.68 -18.77
CA LYS A 17 -18.48 -9.52 -20.20
C LYS A 17 -19.40 -8.58 -20.98
N LYS A 18 -20.61 -8.33 -20.49
CA LYS A 18 -21.60 -7.51 -21.19
C LYS A 18 -21.27 -6.01 -21.23
N LYS A 19 -20.40 -5.53 -20.33
CA LYS A 19 -19.95 -4.12 -20.34
C LYS A 19 -19.07 -3.78 -21.56
N ASN A 20 -18.51 -4.79 -22.26
CA ASN A 20 -17.52 -4.58 -23.32
C ASN A 20 -17.92 -5.11 -24.70
N GLN A 21 -19.17 -5.55 -24.91
CA GLN A 21 -19.66 -5.98 -26.23
C GLN A 21 -20.91 -5.21 -26.64
N LYS A 22 -20.73 -4.25 -27.54
CA LYS A 22 -21.80 -3.76 -28.40
C LYS A 22 -21.98 -4.76 -29.54
N GLU A 23 -23.24 -5.13 -29.77
CA GLU A 23 -23.77 -5.72 -31.00
C GLU A 23 -23.44 -7.20 -31.27
N GLY A 24 -24.41 -8.06 -30.95
CA GLY A 24 -24.46 -9.47 -31.33
C GLY A 24 -25.83 -10.07 -31.01
N GLY A 25 -26.42 -10.80 -31.96
CA GLY A 25 -27.83 -11.17 -32.07
C GLY A 25 -28.50 -11.72 -30.80
N HIS A 26 -29.74 -11.30 -30.59
CA HIS A 26 -30.59 -11.68 -29.46
C HIS A 26 -31.42 -12.91 -29.80
N ASP A 27 -31.28 -13.99 -29.02
CA ASP A 27 -32.28 -15.04 -28.95
C ASP A 27 -33.37 -14.60 -27.93
N PRO A 28 -34.61 -14.34 -28.38
CA PRO A 28 -35.69 -13.86 -27.51
C PRO A 28 -36.17 -14.89 -26.47
N LYS A 29 -35.78 -16.18 -26.57
CA LYS A 29 -36.18 -17.22 -25.60
C LYS A 29 -35.18 -17.43 -24.45
N ALA A 30 -33.95 -16.96 -24.61
CA ALA A 30 -32.93 -16.99 -23.57
C ALA A 30 -33.03 -15.73 -22.69
N THR A 31 -34.13 -15.59 -21.94
CA THR A 31 -34.37 -14.46 -21.04
C THR A 31 -33.51 -14.56 -19.76
N PHE A 32 -32.19 -14.51 -19.93
CA PHE A 32 -31.23 -14.21 -18.87
C PHE A 32 -30.50 -12.91 -19.18
N ILE A 33 -31.25 -11.94 -19.68
CA ILE A 33 -30.71 -10.73 -20.27
C ILE A 33 -31.34 -9.54 -19.55
N TYR A 34 -30.63 -9.00 -18.58
CA TYR A 34 -30.76 -7.59 -18.22
C TYR A 34 -30.30 -6.77 -19.44
N LYS A 35 -31.23 -6.28 -20.25
CA LYS A 35 -30.95 -5.25 -21.25
C LYS A 35 -31.61 -3.96 -20.78
N ASP A 36 -30.77 -2.94 -20.71
CA ASP A 36 -31.01 -1.50 -20.80
C ASP A 36 -32.41 -0.96 -20.48
N GLU A 37 -32.44 -0.11 -19.44
CA GLU A 37 -33.41 0.95 -19.08
C GLU A 37 -34.93 0.69 -19.14
N THR A 38 -35.42 -0.47 -19.60
CA THR A 38 -36.87 -0.77 -19.68
C THR A 38 -37.27 -2.23 -19.42
N SER A 39 -36.35 -3.13 -19.03
CA SER A 39 -36.75 -4.48 -18.60
C SER A 39 -36.82 -4.57 -17.08
N ASP A 40 -38.03 -4.73 -16.54
CA ASP A 40 -38.23 -5.09 -15.14
C ASP A 40 -37.38 -6.33 -14.82
N GLY A 41 -36.49 -6.17 -13.83
CA GLY A 41 -35.69 -7.27 -13.33
C GLY A 41 -36.56 -8.43 -12.81
N PHE A 42 -35.89 -9.50 -12.38
CA PHE A 42 -36.59 -10.69 -11.89
C PHE A 42 -37.32 -10.36 -10.57
N SER A 43 -38.65 -10.22 -10.62
CA SER A 43 -39.48 -9.90 -9.44
C SER A 43 -40.00 -11.15 -8.70
N SER A 44 -39.84 -12.35 -9.26
CA SER A 44 -40.38 -13.59 -8.68
C SER A 44 -39.36 -14.74 -8.66
N TRP A 45 -38.78 -15.01 -7.48
CA TRP A 45 -37.76 -16.07 -7.31
C TRP A 45 -38.28 -17.50 -7.52
N ASN A 46 -39.59 -17.67 -7.59
CA ASN A 46 -40.26 -18.97 -7.70
C ASN A 46 -39.88 -19.76 -8.96
N LYS A 47 -39.44 -19.08 -10.03
CA LYS A 47 -38.96 -19.72 -11.28
C LYS A 47 -37.46 -19.61 -11.49
N GLY A 48 -36.72 -19.18 -10.46
CA GLY A 48 -35.26 -19.03 -10.52
C GLY A 48 -34.54 -20.29 -10.98
N PRO A 49 -34.77 -21.47 -10.35
CA PRO A 49 -34.06 -22.71 -10.70
C PRO A 49 -34.22 -23.13 -12.16
N GLU A 50 -35.44 -23.06 -12.70
CA GLU A 50 -35.74 -23.40 -14.09
C GLU A 50 -35.02 -22.47 -15.07
N ARG A 51 -34.98 -21.17 -14.77
CA ARG A 51 -34.32 -20.17 -15.61
C ARG A 51 -32.79 -20.25 -15.52
N PHE A 52 -32.23 -20.63 -14.37
CA PHE A 52 -30.79 -20.95 -14.27
C PHE A 52 -30.41 -22.14 -15.14
N ASN A 53 -31.24 -23.20 -15.14
CA ASN A 53 -31.04 -24.34 -16.03
C ASN A 53 -31.08 -23.91 -17.51
N MET A 54 -32.05 -23.08 -17.90
CA MET A 54 -32.10 -22.54 -19.26
C MET A 54 -30.88 -21.69 -19.62
N HIS A 55 -30.38 -20.85 -18.69
CA HIS A 55 -29.17 -20.05 -18.90
C HIS A 55 -27.93 -20.94 -19.07
N GLN A 56 -27.77 -21.95 -18.22
CA GLN A 56 -26.65 -22.88 -18.30
C GLN A 56 -26.59 -23.63 -19.63
N LEU A 57 -27.76 -23.91 -20.23
CA LEU A 57 -27.90 -24.53 -21.54
C LEU A 57 -27.74 -23.54 -22.72
N SER A 58 -27.75 -22.23 -22.46
CA SER A 58 -27.66 -21.22 -23.52
C SER A 58 -26.28 -21.18 -24.18
N ASP A 59 -26.26 -20.89 -25.49
CA ASP A 59 -25.02 -20.73 -26.24
C ASP A 59 -24.14 -19.60 -25.69
N TYR A 60 -24.74 -18.57 -25.09
CA TYR A 60 -24.01 -17.50 -24.42
C TYR A 60 -23.17 -18.03 -23.24
N HIS A 61 -23.76 -18.85 -22.38
CA HIS A 61 -23.04 -19.48 -21.27
C HIS A 61 -21.91 -20.38 -21.78
N ARG A 62 -22.19 -21.18 -22.82
CA ARG A 62 -21.19 -22.04 -23.47
C ARG A 62 -20.04 -21.22 -24.04
N GLN A 63 -20.30 -20.12 -24.75
CA GLN A 63 -19.28 -19.21 -25.28
C GLN A 63 -18.48 -18.52 -24.18
N CYS A 64 -19.12 -18.08 -23.09
CA CYS A 64 -18.41 -17.51 -21.94
C CYS A 64 -17.46 -18.52 -21.31
N LYS A 65 -17.91 -19.77 -21.12
CA LYS A 65 -17.10 -20.86 -20.57
C LYS A 65 -15.93 -21.20 -21.48
N THR A 66 -16.14 -21.36 -22.79
CA THR A 66 -15.07 -21.62 -23.75
C THR A 66 -14.05 -20.49 -23.76
N ASN A 67 -14.50 -19.24 -23.80
CA ASN A 67 -13.60 -18.09 -23.77
C ASN A 67 -12.80 -17.98 -22.45
N GLU A 68 -13.38 -18.37 -21.32
CA GLU A 68 -12.68 -18.37 -20.02
C GLU A 68 -11.65 -19.50 -19.92
N LEU A 69 -11.92 -20.64 -20.56
CA LEU A 69 -10.96 -21.74 -20.69
C LEU A 69 -9.80 -21.39 -21.63
N LEU A 70 -10.05 -20.54 -22.63
CA LEU A 70 -9.04 -20.04 -23.58
C LEU A 70 -8.19 -18.89 -23.03
N LYS A 71 -8.60 -18.25 -21.92
CA LYS A 71 -7.74 -17.28 -21.25
C LYS A 71 -6.59 -18.02 -20.56
N GLU A 72 -5.37 -17.62 -20.87
CA GLU A 72 -4.23 -17.97 -20.04
C GLU A 72 -4.49 -17.43 -18.63
N LYS A 73 -4.69 -18.35 -17.68
CA LYS A 73 -4.78 -17.99 -16.28
C LYS A 73 -3.36 -17.88 -15.78
N GLU A 74 -2.90 -16.67 -15.53
CA GLU A 74 -1.69 -16.45 -14.72
C GLU A 74 -1.82 -17.27 -13.44
N LYS A 75 -0.77 -18.00 -13.08
CA LYS A 75 -0.81 -18.85 -11.89
C LYS A 75 -0.98 -17.91 -10.69
N ILE A 76 -2.04 -18.11 -9.89
CA ILE A 76 -2.33 -17.32 -8.68
C ILE A 76 -1.06 -17.06 -7.81
N PRO A 77 -0.14 -18.04 -7.62
CA PRO A 77 1.12 -17.79 -6.91
C PRO A 77 2.03 -16.72 -7.54
N GLN A 78 2.07 -16.59 -8.87
CA GLN A 78 2.87 -15.58 -9.57
C GLN A 78 2.29 -14.18 -9.34
N LEU A 79 0.96 -14.03 -9.45
CA LEU A 79 0.26 -12.77 -9.17
C LEU A 79 0.50 -12.27 -7.74
N LEU A 80 0.45 -13.16 -6.76
CA LEU A 80 0.74 -12.83 -5.36
C LEU A 80 2.20 -12.39 -5.19
N SER A 81 3.14 -13.08 -5.84
CA SER A 81 4.56 -12.75 -5.79
C SER A 81 4.86 -11.38 -6.42
N ASP A 82 4.22 -11.06 -7.54
CA ASP A 82 4.40 -9.78 -8.23
C ASP A 82 3.80 -8.62 -7.42
N GLU A 83 2.65 -8.83 -6.79
CA GLU A 83 2.04 -7.86 -5.89
C GLU A 83 2.90 -7.61 -4.64
N GLU A 84 3.46 -8.66 -4.04
CA GLU A 84 4.40 -8.55 -2.93
C GLU A 84 5.67 -7.79 -3.33
N CYS A 85 6.24 -8.10 -4.50
CA CYS A 85 7.40 -7.37 -5.03
C CYS A 85 7.11 -5.88 -5.18
N ARG A 86 5.95 -5.54 -5.76
CA ARG A 86 5.51 -4.14 -5.93
C ARG A 86 5.33 -3.45 -4.59
N ASN A 87 4.69 -4.12 -3.62
CA ASN A 87 4.49 -3.57 -2.28
C ASN A 87 5.82 -3.39 -1.52
N ASN A 88 6.77 -4.30 -1.67
CA ASN A 88 8.09 -4.16 -1.05
C ASN A 88 8.86 -2.96 -1.60
N LYS A 89 8.80 -2.73 -2.91
CA LYS A 89 9.39 -1.53 -3.53
C LYS A 89 8.76 -0.24 -2.98
N LEU A 90 7.43 -0.21 -2.82
CA LEU A 90 6.74 0.93 -2.21
C LEU A 90 7.14 1.13 -0.74
N ARG A 91 7.26 0.05 0.04
CA ARG A 91 7.72 0.16 1.43
C ARG A 91 9.16 0.67 1.51
N GLN A 92 10.04 0.23 0.61
CA GLN A 92 11.40 0.73 0.51
C GLN A 92 11.42 2.24 0.22
N GLU A 93 10.69 2.69 -0.81
CA GLU A 93 10.55 4.12 -1.13
C GLU A 93 10.04 4.93 0.08
N GLY A 94 9.03 4.40 0.78
CA GLY A 94 8.49 5.03 1.99
C GLY A 94 9.52 5.13 3.12
N LEU A 95 10.32 4.08 3.32
CA LEU A 95 11.32 4.02 4.37
C LEU A 95 12.47 4.99 4.10
N GLU A 96 12.93 5.07 2.85
CA GLU A 96 13.94 6.03 2.41
C GLU A 96 13.47 7.48 2.63
N ALA A 97 12.21 7.80 2.26
CA ALA A 97 11.63 9.11 2.49
C ALA A 97 11.52 9.45 3.98
N HIS A 98 11.13 8.47 4.81
CA HIS A 98 11.06 8.59 6.26
C HIS A 98 12.45 8.89 6.88
N PHE A 99 13.49 8.14 6.51
CA PHE A 99 14.85 8.44 6.95
C PHE A 99 15.35 9.80 6.47
N GLY A 100 14.95 10.23 5.27
CA GLY A 100 15.20 11.59 4.80
C GLY A 100 14.59 12.66 5.72
N THR A 101 13.38 12.44 6.23
CA THR A 101 12.75 13.29 7.26
C THR A 101 13.55 13.28 8.56
N LEU A 102 13.88 12.12 9.11
CA LEU A 102 14.66 12.01 10.35
C LEU A 102 16.01 12.72 10.23
N LYS A 103 16.73 12.50 9.14
CA LYS A 103 18.01 13.16 8.86
C LYS A 103 17.87 14.69 8.82
N THR A 104 16.78 15.19 8.24
CA THR A 104 16.52 16.64 8.18
C THR A 104 16.30 17.21 9.58
N LEU A 105 15.43 16.58 10.37
CA LEU A 105 15.13 17.02 11.74
C LEU A 105 16.36 17.00 12.62
N LEU A 106 17.14 15.91 12.57
CA LEU A 106 18.38 15.77 13.34
C LEU A 106 19.43 16.82 12.97
N ARG A 107 19.62 17.11 11.68
CA ARG A 107 20.56 18.14 11.23
C ARG A 107 20.17 19.55 11.64
N GLN A 108 18.86 19.81 11.80
CA GLN A 108 18.34 21.10 12.23
C GLN A 108 18.22 21.23 13.75
N GLY A 109 18.52 20.16 14.51
CA GLY A 109 18.30 20.14 15.96
C GLY A 109 16.82 20.20 16.36
N LEU A 110 15.90 19.82 15.46
CA LEU A 110 14.48 19.82 15.74
C LEU A 110 14.07 18.56 16.50
N ALA A 111 13.21 18.74 17.50
CA ALA A 111 12.63 17.62 18.24
C ALA A 111 11.90 16.66 17.29
N ILE A 112 12.19 15.37 17.35
CA ILE A 112 11.54 14.35 16.50
C ILE A 112 10.08 14.15 16.95
N ARG A 113 9.86 14.21 18.26
CA ARG A 113 8.59 13.87 18.94
C ARG A 113 8.06 15.05 19.75
N ARG A 114 6.75 15.01 20.05
CA ARG A 114 6.07 15.84 21.05
C ARG A 114 5.30 14.93 22.00
N GLN A 115 4.62 15.53 22.99
CA GLN A 115 3.78 14.80 23.94
C GLN A 115 2.69 13.98 23.24
N GLU A 116 2.13 14.49 22.14
CA GLU A 116 1.22 13.76 21.27
C GLU A 116 1.94 13.31 19.98
N ASP A 117 1.82 12.03 19.64
CA ASP A 117 2.51 11.45 18.47
C ASP A 117 2.14 12.14 17.16
N LYS A 118 0.86 12.49 17.00
CA LYS A 118 0.36 13.17 15.79
C LYS A 118 0.85 14.61 15.71
N GLU A 119 1.26 15.22 16.80
CA GLU A 119 1.81 16.58 16.82
C GLU A 119 3.34 16.59 16.69
N GLY A 120 3.98 15.42 16.75
CA GLY A 120 5.42 15.28 16.55
C GLY A 120 5.85 15.74 15.16
N ASN A 121 7.02 16.40 15.09
CA ASN A 121 7.56 16.88 13.82
C ASN A 121 7.72 15.73 12.82
N VAL A 122 8.21 14.56 13.25
CA VAL A 122 8.40 13.43 12.33
C VAL A 122 7.08 12.98 11.69
N TYR A 123 5.98 13.00 12.44
CA TYR A 123 4.66 12.64 11.93
C TYR A 123 4.16 13.68 10.93
N GLN A 124 4.21 14.96 11.28
CA GLN A 124 3.72 16.05 10.43
C GLN A 124 4.51 16.14 9.11
N PHE A 125 5.84 16.11 9.17
CA PHE A 125 6.66 16.14 7.96
C PHE A 125 6.41 14.92 7.07
N ASN A 126 6.24 13.72 7.64
CA ASN A 126 5.94 12.53 6.85
C ASN A 126 4.53 12.57 6.28
N LYS A 127 3.55 13.11 7.03
CA LYS A 127 2.19 13.31 6.55
C LYS A 127 2.16 14.23 5.34
N ASP A 128 2.88 15.35 5.38
CA ASP A 128 2.95 16.30 4.27
C ASP A 128 3.64 15.67 3.05
N LYS A 129 4.80 15.03 3.23
CA LYS A 129 5.50 14.32 2.15
C LYS A 129 4.70 13.17 1.55
N SER A 130 3.88 12.48 2.36
CA SER A 130 3.07 11.36 1.90
C SER A 130 2.00 11.75 0.86
N GLN A 131 1.70 13.04 0.72
CA GLN A 131 0.81 13.54 -0.34
C GLN A 131 1.39 13.28 -1.73
N HIS A 132 2.72 13.26 -1.85
CA HIS A 132 3.44 13.12 -3.12
C HIS A 132 4.23 11.82 -3.24
N ILE A 133 4.49 11.11 -2.13
CA ILE A 133 5.27 9.86 -2.10
C ILE A 133 4.33 8.69 -1.74
N PRO A 134 3.90 7.87 -2.72
CA PRO A 134 2.98 6.76 -2.50
C PRO A 134 3.50 5.73 -1.50
N GLY A 135 4.80 5.40 -1.57
CA GLY A 135 5.45 4.50 -0.61
C GLY A 135 5.35 4.98 0.83
N LEU A 136 5.58 6.28 1.06
CA LEU A 136 5.48 6.87 2.39
C LEU A 136 4.02 6.89 2.89
N LYS A 137 3.06 7.13 1.99
CA LYS A 137 1.63 7.05 2.33
C LYS A 137 1.22 5.64 2.76
N LEU A 138 1.71 4.63 2.05
CA LEU A 138 1.50 3.22 2.42
C LEU A 138 2.13 2.95 3.80
N LEU A 139 3.38 3.36 3.99
CA LEU A 139 4.10 3.16 5.24
C LEU A 139 3.34 3.79 6.41
N MET A 140 2.99 5.07 6.31
CA MET A 140 2.20 5.83 7.31
C MET A 140 0.86 5.16 7.64
N LYS A 141 0.19 4.55 6.65
CA LYS A 141 -1.05 3.80 6.87
C LYS A 141 -0.82 2.51 7.67
N GLU A 142 0.30 1.83 7.45
CA GLU A 142 0.67 0.64 8.24
C GLU A 142 1.04 1.01 9.69
N ASN A 143 1.56 2.22 9.94
CA ASN A 143 1.87 2.78 11.26
C ASN A 143 2.76 1.89 12.16
N ARG A 144 3.66 1.12 11.56
CA ARG A 144 4.53 0.17 12.28
C ARG A 144 5.91 0.71 12.69
N PHE A 145 6.24 1.94 12.32
CA PHE A 145 7.61 2.48 12.32
C PHE A 145 7.76 3.79 13.10
N LEU A 146 6.66 4.30 13.67
CA LEU A 146 6.63 5.55 14.44
C LEU A 146 6.52 5.32 15.95
N SER A 147 6.63 4.07 16.42
CA SER A 147 6.64 3.80 17.86
C SER A 147 7.86 4.45 18.53
N HIS A 148 7.71 4.79 19.80
CA HIS A 148 8.77 5.48 20.54
C HIS A 148 10.10 4.72 20.57
N SER A 149 10.06 3.39 20.72
CA SER A 149 11.27 2.56 20.73
C SER A 149 11.96 2.55 19.36
N LEU A 150 11.18 2.35 18.29
CA LEU A 150 11.72 2.31 16.93
C LEU A 150 12.30 3.65 16.51
N LEU A 151 11.64 4.76 16.81
CA LEU A 151 12.17 6.10 16.51
C LEU A 151 13.50 6.36 17.24
N ALA A 152 13.64 5.86 18.47
CA ALA A 152 14.89 5.99 19.23
C ALA A 152 16.02 5.15 18.60
N GLU A 153 15.74 3.89 18.23
CA GLU A 153 16.69 3.02 17.52
C GLU A 153 17.12 3.62 16.18
N GLN A 154 16.16 4.13 15.39
CA GLN A 154 16.44 4.79 14.12
C GLN A 154 17.30 6.05 14.29
N GLN A 155 17.00 6.87 15.30
CA GLN A 155 17.83 8.03 15.65
C GLN A 155 19.25 7.60 16.01
N GLU A 156 19.40 6.59 16.88
CA GLU A 156 20.70 6.09 17.29
C GLU A 156 21.52 5.59 16.10
N MET A 157 20.91 4.82 15.19
CA MET A 157 21.58 4.37 13.97
C MET A 157 22.10 5.52 13.12
N LEU A 158 21.30 6.57 12.91
CA LEU A 158 21.70 7.74 12.13
C LEU A 158 22.84 8.53 12.81
N VAL A 159 22.77 8.68 14.13
CA VAL A 159 23.82 9.37 14.92
C VAL A 159 25.11 8.56 14.92
N LEU A 160 25.03 7.25 15.09
CA LEU A 160 26.20 6.35 15.05
C LEU A 160 26.91 6.44 13.70
N GLU A 161 26.17 6.46 12.60
CA GLU A 161 26.74 6.57 11.27
C GLU A 161 27.40 7.93 11.04
N ALA A 162 26.74 9.02 11.44
CA ALA A 162 27.33 10.36 11.38
C ALA A 162 28.62 10.46 12.21
N ARG A 163 28.65 9.85 13.40
CA ARG A 163 29.83 9.81 14.26
C ARG A 163 30.98 9.02 13.64
N ARG A 164 30.70 7.90 12.96
CA ARG A 164 31.73 7.13 12.25
C ARG A 164 32.34 7.94 11.11
N ALA A 165 31.49 8.61 10.31
CA ALA A 165 31.96 9.47 9.23
C ALA A 165 32.86 10.59 9.76
N LEU A 166 32.43 11.30 10.82
CA LEU A 166 33.22 12.34 11.46
C LEU A 166 34.56 11.82 12.00
N ASN A 167 34.57 10.66 12.67
CA ASN A 167 35.80 10.07 13.18
C ASN A 167 36.78 9.71 12.06
N MET A 168 36.30 9.21 10.92
CA MET A 168 37.16 8.95 9.76
C MET A 168 37.75 10.26 9.20
N GLU A 169 36.96 11.32 9.11
CA GLU A 169 37.43 12.64 8.68
C GLU A 169 38.52 13.18 9.62
N LEU A 170 38.33 13.06 10.93
CA LEU A 170 39.31 13.49 11.94
C LEU A 170 40.61 12.68 11.88
N GLN A 171 40.54 11.36 11.68
CA GLN A 171 41.73 10.51 11.57
C GLN A 171 42.57 10.82 10.33
N CYS A 172 41.93 11.26 9.24
CA CYS A 172 42.60 11.65 8.00
C CYS A 172 43.04 13.13 8.01
N ALA A 173 42.57 13.94 8.96
CA ALA A 173 42.88 15.35 9.02
C ALA A 173 44.30 15.57 9.56
N LYS A 174 45.14 16.30 8.81
CA LYS A 174 46.48 16.69 9.26
C LYS A 174 46.45 17.62 10.47
N TYR A 175 45.44 18.48 10.51
CA TYR A 175 45.21 19.45 11.58
C TYR A 175 43.70 19.59 11.80
N TYR A 176 43.28 19.69 13.04
CA TYR A 176 41.92 20.03 13.43
C TYR A 176 41.96 20.92 14.68
N VAL A 177 40.90 21.69 14.90
CA VAL A 177 40.73 22.55 16.09
C VAL A 177 39.43 22.14 16.76
N ILE A 178 39.46 22.04 18.08
CA ILE A 178 38.26 21.84 18.91
C ILE A 178 38.02 23.17 19.62
N ILE A 179 36.84 23.73 19.45
CA ILE A 179 36.39 24.91 20.18
C ILE A 179 35.45 24.40 21.26
N VAL A 180 35.71 24.77 22.50
CA VAL A 180 34.87 24.40 23.64
C VAL A 180 34.23 25.67 24.15
N ASP A 181 32.91 25.70 24.22
CA ASP A 181 32.16 26.79 24.84
C ASP A 181 31.57 26.31 26.17
N GLU A 182 31.73 27.13 27.19
CA GLU A 182 31.26 26.85 28.55
C GLU A 182 30.18 27.86 28.93
N ALA A 183 29.00 27.35 29.28
CA ALA A 183 27.86 28.14 29.70
C ALA A 183 27.37 27.67 31.07
N THR A 184 27.11 28.62 31.97
CA THR A 184 26.50 28.33 33.27
C THR A 184 25.01 28.67 33.20
N ASP A 185 24.15 27.69 33.48
CA ASP A 185 22.70 27.93 33.56
C ASP A 185 22.30 28.62 34.88
N ILE A 186 21.06 29.13 34.97
CA ILE A 186 20.47 29.72 36.18
C ILE A 186 20.45 28.75 37.37
N SER A 187 20.45 27.45 37.11
CA SER A 187 20.60 26.38 38.09
C SER A 187 22.04 26.22 38.61
N LYS A 188 22.98 27.00 38.08
CA LYS A 188 24.43 26.96 38.33
C LYS A 188 25.10 25.65 37.89
N SER A 189 24.46 24.86 37.03
CA SER A 189 25.14 23.78 36.34
C SER A 189 25.97 24.33 35.19
N GLU A 190 27.24 23.93 35.17
CA GLU A 190 28.13 24.16 34.03
C GLU A 190 27.75 23.19 32.92
N HIS A 191 27.57 23.73 31.72
CA HIS A 191 27.32 22.99 30.50
C HIS A 191 28.45 23.30 29.52
N MET A 192 29.13 22.26 29.07
CA MET A 192 30.11 22.37 27.99
C MET A 192 29.47 21.91 26.68
N SER A 193 29.62 22.73 25.65
CA SER A 193 29.32 22.39 24.26
C SER A 193 30.60 22.33 23.45
N LEU A 194 30.77 21.21 22.73
CA LEU A 194 31.86 20.92 21.80
C LEU A 194 31.46 21.23 20.36
#